data_AF-A0A6M1SNM4-F1
#
_entry.id   AF-A0A6M1SNM4-F1
#
_cell.length_a   1.000
_cell.length_b   1.000
_cell.length_c   1.000
_cell.angle_alpha   90.00
_cell.angle_beta   90.00
_cell.angle_gamma   90.00
#
_symmetry.space_group_name_H-M   'P 1'
#
loop_
_entity.id
_entity.type
_entity.pdbx_description
1 polymer ?
#
loop_
_entity_poly.entity_id
_entity_poly.type
_entity_poly.pdbx_seq_one_letter_code
_entity_poly.pdbx_strand_id
1 'polypeptide(L)'
;MIFIGIALLVAAGIVLMISADAGSMIGLSQMQTAQLLPLVIILIIFAGGLFTRTHRFRELVGGLFMWAGLFAVAMVGYAYRDELTGIVGRVAGEIQPGVALVDTEGGTATFRRGMGGHFEVNATINGHTTPMVFDTGASAVVLTVRDAQEAGIDTDNLRYSVPVSTANGQGMAARVRLESIEVGGISRRNITAFVANAGALEQSLLGMTFLETLSRYSVTQNALELVD
;
A
#
# COMPACT_ATOMS: atom_id res chain seq x y z
N MET A 1 20.88 -30.00 -43.01
CA MET A 1 20.89 -28.54 -43.28
C MET A 1 21.54 -27.69 -42.17
N ILE A 2 22.28 -28.30 -41.23
CA ILE A 2 23.03 -27.57 -40.17
C ILE A 2 24.22 -26.80 -40.78
N PHE A 3 24.78 -27.30 -41.89
CA PHE A 3 25.89 -26.69 -42.62
C PHE A 3 25.57 -25.31 -43.23
N ILE A 4 24.30 -25.00 -43.53
CA ILE A 4 23.91 -23.70 -44.11
C ILE A 4 23.87 -22.62 -43.04
N GLY A 5 23.38 -22.94 -41.83
CA GLY A 5 23.39 -22.01 -40.69
C GLY A 5 24.79 -21.72 -40.18
N ILE A 6 25.65 -22.74 -40.14
CA ILE A 6 27.08 -22.57 -39.82
C ILE A 6 27.80 -21.77 -40.91
N ALA A 7 27.50 -22.00 -42.20
CA ALA A 7 28.06 -21.21 -43.30
C ALA A 7 27.61 -19.74 -43.27
N LEU A 8 26.36 -19.44 -42.87
CA LEU A 8 25.86 -18.06 -42.71
C LEU A 8 26.45 -17.35 -41.48
N LEU A 9 26.72 -18.07 -40.39
CA LEU A 9 27.44 -17.52 -39.24
C LEU A 9 28.91 -17.23 -39.55
N VAL A 10 29.56 -18.11 -40.31
CA VAL A 10 30.92 -17.89 -40.80
C VAL A 10 30.98 -16.74 -41.82
N ALA A 11 29.99 -16.63 -42.71
CA ALA A 11 29.88 -15.51 -43.65
C ALA A 11 29.60 -14.17 -42.95
N ALA A 12 28.71 -14.15 -41.94
CA ALA A 12 28.46 -12.98 -41.11
C ALA A 12 29.71 -12.56 -40.31
N GLY A 13 30.49 -13.54 -39.81
CA GLY A 13 31.78 -13.32 -39.16
C GLY A 13 32.84 -12.74 -40.09
N ILE A 14 32.85 -13.13 -41.37
CA ILE A 14 33.78 -12.61 -42.39
C ILE A 14 33.38 -11.19 -42.85
N VAL A 15 32.08 -10.92 -43.05
CA VAL A 15 31.57 -9.58 -43.38
C VAL A 15 31.84 -8.59 -42.25
N LEU A 16 31.82 -9.06 -41.00
CA LEU A 16 32.20 -8.29 -39.82
C LEU A 16 33.70 -8.01 -39.71
N MET A 17 34.56 -8.99 -40.03
CA MET A 17 36.02 -8.79 -40.03
C MET A 17 36.50 -7.83 -41.11
N ILE A 18 35.75 -7.67 -42.21
CA ILE A 18 36.12 -6.79 -43.34
C ILE A 18 35.83 -5.32 -43.07
N SER A 19 35.07 -4.97 -42.02
CA SER A 19 34.54 -3.62 -41.96
C SER A 19 34.52 -2.98 -40.56
N ALA A 20 35.66 -2.41 -40.18
CA ALA A 20 35.65 -1.19 -39.36
C ALA A 20 35.04 0.01 -40.13
N ASP A 21 34.79 -0.13 -41.44
CA ASP A 21 34.33 0.90 -42.38
C ASP A 21 32.93 0.63 -43.00
N ALA A 22 32.18 -0.41 -42.62
CA ALA A 22 30.85 -0.66 -43.21
C ALA A 22 29.77 0.23 -42.59
N GLY A 23 29.93 0.55 -41.32
CA GLY A 23 29.08 1.51 -40.63
C GLY A 23 29.14 2.90 -41.28
N SER A 24 30.37 3.35 -41.59
CA SER A 24 30.62 4.67 -42.19
C SER A 24 30.02 4.78 -43.60
N MET A 25 29.99 3.69 -44.39
CA MET A 25 29.39 3.66 -45.73
C MET A 25 27.87 3.89 -45.76
N ILE A 26 27.16 3.58 -44.68
CA ILE A 26 25.72 3.82 -44.51
C ILE A 26 25.43 5.02 -43.58
N GLY A 27 26.46 5.83 -43.30
CA GLY A 27 26.35 7.04 -42.47
C GLY A 27 26.20 6.77 -40.97
N LEU A 28 26.43 5.53 -40.53
CA LEU A 28 26.39 5.15 -39.12
C LEU A 28 27.74 5.41 -38.48
N SER A 29 27.73 6.11 -37.34
CA SER A 29 28.94 6.23 -36.53
C SER A 29 29.46 4.86 -36.09
N GLN A 30 30.75 4.78 -35.81
CA GLN A 30 31.39 3.55 -35.32
C GLN A 30 30.68 3.02 -34.05
N MET A 31 30.18 3.94 -33.22
CA MET A 31 29.41 3.63 -32.00
C MET A 31 28.02 3.04 -32.31
N GLN A 32 27.28 3.61 -33.28
CA GLN A 32 25.96 3.10 -33.69
C GLN A 32 26.06 1.73 -34.37
N THR A 33 27.10 1.53 -35.17
CA THR A 33 27.39 0.25 -35.82
C THR A 33 27.68 -0.83 -34.77
N ALA A 34 28.47 -0.49 -33.75
CA ALA A 34 28.76 -1.39 -32.64
C ALA A 34 27.51 -1.76 -31.82
N GLN A 35 26.54 -0.85 -31.70
CA GLN A 35 25.28 -1.10 -30.97
C GLN A 35 24.26 -1.90 -31.78
N LEU A 36 24.19 -1.72 -33.10
CA LEU A 36 23.27 -2.44 -33.98
C LEU A 36 23.73 -3.88 -34.23
N LEU A 37 25.03 -4.14 -34.15
CA LEU A 37 25.59 -5.45 -34.41
C LEU A 37 25.04 -6.58 -33.53
N PRO A 38 25.00 -6.47 -32.18
CA PRO A 38 24.43 -7.51 -31.34
C PRO A 38 22.93 -7.71 -31.62
N LEU A 39 22.18 -6.65 -31.96
CA LEU A 39 20.77 -6.75 -32.33
C LEU A 39 20.55 -7.56 -33.62
N VAL A 40 21.39 -7.35 -34.63
CA VAL A 40 21.32 -8.11 -35.90
C VAL A 40 21.69 -9.57 -35.68
N ILE A 41 22.71 -9.84 -34.84
CA ILE A 41 23.08 -11.21 -34.49
C ILE A 41 21.95 -11.92 -33.73
N ILE A 42 21.32 -11.26 -32.76
CA ILE A 42 20.16 -11.79 -32.03
C ILE A 42 18.99 -12.05 -32.99
N LEU A 43 18.71 -11.11 -33.91
CA LEU A 43 17.66 -11.27 -34.92
C LEU A 43 17.92 -12.51 -35.81
N ILE A 44 19.17 -12.72 -36.24
CA ILE A 44 19.55 -13.87 -37.07
C ILE A 44 19.45 -15.18 -36.28
N ILE A 45 19.84 -15.20 -34.99
CA ILE A 45 19.69 -16.38 -34.13
C ILE A 45 18.21 -16.69 -33.91
N PHE A 46 17.37 -15.66 -33.70
CA PHE A 46 15.94 -15.81 -33.49
C PHE A 46 15.23 -16.30 -34.78
N ALA A 47 15.59 -15.70 -35.93
CA ALA A 47 15.10 -16.10 -37.24
C ALA A 47 15.58 -17.52 -37.63
N GLY A 48 16.82 -17.87 -37.32
CA GLY A 48 17.37 -19.21 -37.52
C GLY A 48 16.72 -20.27 -36.61
N GLY A 49 16.34 -19.88 -35.40
CA GLY A 49 15.56 -20.70 -34.46
C GLY A 49 14.14 -20.98 -34.94
N LEU A 50 13.51 -20.01 -35.62
CA LEU A 50 12.18 -20.15 -36.22
C LEU A 50 12.12 -21.14 -37.39
N PHE A 51 13.24 -21.38 -38.08
CA PHE A 51 13.28 -22.17 -39.33
C PHE A 51 13.71 -23.64 -39.19
N THR A 52 14.13 -24.10 -38.00
CA THR A 52 14.67 -25.47 -37.81
C THR A 52 13.66 -26.51 -37.30
N ARG A 53 12.40 -26.12 -37.11
CA ARG A 53 11.29 -27.06 -36.94
C ARG A 53 10.20 -26.70 -37.93
N THR A 54 9.66 -27.70 -38.63
CA THR A 54 8.31 -27.57 -39.19
C THR A 54 7.36 -27.43 -38.00
N HIS A 55 7.23 -26.24 -37.45
CA HIS A 55 6.19 -25.94 -36.51
C HIS A 55 4.90 -26.14 -37.27
N ARG A 56 4.14 -27.16 -36.88
CA ARG A 56 2.79 -27.38 -37.41
C ARG A 56 2.10 -26.02 -37.30
N PHE A 57 1.37 -25.59 -38.33
CA PHE A 57 0.64 -24.31 -38.31
C PHE A 57 -0.17 -24.12 -37.00
N ARG A 58 -0.63 -25.24 -36.42
CA ARG A 58 -1.27 -25.33 -35.09
C ARG A 58 -0.41 -24.86 -33.90
N GLU A 59 0.91 -25.06 -33.91
CA GLU A 59 1.84 -24.58 -32.87
C GLU A 59 2.11 -23.08 -32.97
N LEU A 60 2.21 -22.54 -34.19
CA LEU A 60 2.35 -21.09 -34.42
C LEU A 60 1.08 -20.34 -34.00
N VAL A 61 -0.09 -20.87 -34.37
CA VAL A 61 -1.39 -20.35 -33.94
C VAL A 61 -1.54 -20.48 -32.43
N GLY A 62 -1.12 -21.60 -31.84
CA GLY A 62 -1.12 -21.81 -30.38
C GLY A 62 -0.25 -20.80 -29.63
N GLY A 63 0.96 -20.51 -30.14
CA GLY A 63 1.84 -19.49 -29.56
C GLY A 63 1.25 -18.09 -29.63
N LEU A 64 0.61 -17.75 -30.75
CA LEU A 64 -0.04 -16.46 -30.93
C LEU A 64 -1.23 -16.28 -29.96
N PHE A 65 -2.03 -17.33 -29.75
CA PHE A 65 -3.09 -17.32 -28.74
C PHE A 65 -2.56 -17.22 -27.31
N MET A 66 -1.43 -17.86 -27.00
CA MET A 66 -0.80 -17.73 -25.68
C MET A 66 -0.33 -16.30 -25.42
N TRP A 67 0.33 -15.68 -26.41
CA TRP A 67 0.76 -14.27 -26.31
C TRP A 67 -0.43 -13.32 -26.24
N ALA A 68 -1.46 -13.53 -27.06
CA ALA A 68 -2.69 -12.75 -27.00
C ALA A 68 -3.37 -12.90 -25.63
N GLY A 69 -3.38 -14.10 -25.05
CA GLY A 69 -3.88 -14.36 -23.71
C GLY A 69 -3.06 -13.64 -22.62
N LEU A 70 -1.72 -13.68 -22.70
CA LEU A 70 -0.85 -12.98 -21.77
C LEU A 70 -1.07 -11.46 -21.84
N PHE A 71 -1.14 -10.90 -23.05
CA PHE A 71 -1.45 -9.48 -23.25
C PHE A 71 -2.86 -9.14 -22.78
N ALA A 72 -3.84 -10.00 -22.98
CA ALA A 72 -5.19 -9.80 -22.46
C ALA A 72 -5.21 -9.77 -20.93
N VAL A 73 -4.50 -10.70 -20.27
CA VAL A 73 -4.35 -10.70 -18.80
C VAL A 73 -3.63 -9.44 -18.33
N ALA A 74 -2.55 -9.03 -18.98
CA ALA A 74 -1.83 -7.82 -18.64
C ALA A 74 -2.68 -6.56 -18.86
N MET A 75 -3.46 -6.51 -19.95
CA MET A 75 -4.37 -5.42 -20.28
C MET A 75 -5.53 -5.33 -19.28
N VAL A 76 -6.13 -6.46 -18.90
CA VAL A 76 -7.14 -6.51 -17.83
C VAL A 76 -6.52 -6.10 -16.50
N GLY A 77 -5.33 -6.61 -16.16
CA GLY A 77 -4.61 -6.22 -14.95
C GLY A 77 -4.29 -4.73 -14.90
N TYR A 78 -3.94 -4.12 -16.03
CA TYR A 78 -3.70 -2.68 -16.13
C TYR A 78 -4.98 -1.86 -16.11
N ALA A 79 -6.04 -2.30 -16.81
CA ALA A 79 -7.33 -1.62 -16.85
C ALA A 79 -8.00 -1.60 -15.47
N TYR A 80 -7.82 -2.67 -14.69
CA TYR A 80 -8.34 -2.82 -13.33
C TYR A 80 -7.28 -2.58 -12.25
N ARG A 81 -6.18 -1.88 -12.58
CA ARG A 81 -5.07 -1.67 -11.64
C ARG A 81 -5.53 -1.04 -10.31
N ASP A 82 -6.47 -0.10 -10.38
CA ASP A 82 -6.96 0.66 -9.22
C ASP A 82 -7.89 -0.20 -8.35
N GLU A 83 -8.62 -1.14 -8.96
CA GLU A 83 -9.42 -2.13 -8.23
C GLU A 83 -8.55 -3.23 -7.61
N LEU A 84 -7.49 -3.64 -8.31
CA LEU A 84 -6.53 -4.65 -7.85
C LEU A 84 -5.71 -4.15 -6.66
N THR A 85 -5.25 -2.90 -6.66
CA THR A 85 -4.60 -2.30 -5.48
C THR A 85 -5.55 -2.24 -4.29
N GLY A 86 -6.83 -1.91 -4.53
CA GLY A 86 -7.88 -1.99 -3.51
C GLY A 86 -8.15 -3.40 -2.99
N ILE A 87 -8.04 -4.45 -3.80
CA ILE A 87 -8.18 -5.86 -3.35
C ILE A 87 -6.94 -6.30 -2.56
N VAL A 88 -5.73 -5.96 -3.03
CA VAL A 88 -4.48 -6.27 -2.33
C VAL A 88 -4.43 -5.57 -0.97
N GLY A 89 -4.86 -4.31 -0.87
CA GLY A 89 -4.99 -3.62 0.41
C GLY A 89 -5.98 -4.29 1.38
N ARG A 90 -7.06 -4.88 0.85
CA ARG A 90 -8.05 -5.63 1.64
C ARG A 90 -7.53 -6.98 2.14
N VAL A 91 -6.77 -7.70 1.32
CA VAL A 91 -6.14 -8.98 1.69
C VAL A 91 -4.93 -8.76 2.62
N ALA A 92 -4.15 -7.70 2.41
CA ALA A 92 -3.07 -7.31 3.32
C ALA A 92 -3.62 -6.87 4.69
N GLY A 93 -4.75 -6.15 4.71
CA GLY A 93 -5.47 -5.82 5.95
C GLY A 93 -6.11 -7.01 6.66
N GLU A 94 -6.33 -8.14 5.97
CA GLU A 94 -6.75 -9.42 6.57
C GLU A 94 -5.61 -10.08 7.35
N ILE A 95 -4.36 -9.86 6.94
CA ILE A 95 -3.17 -10.40 7.61
C ILE A 95 -2.77 -9.54 8.82
N GLN A 96 -3.20 -8.27 8.87
CA GLN A 96 -2.95 -7.39 10.00
C GLN A 96 -4.13 -6.42 10.22
N PRO A 97 -5.07 -6.75 11.15
CA PRO A 97 -6.15 -5.85 11.54
C PRO A 97 -5.61 -4.53 12.10
N GLY A 98 -6.22 -3.40 11.72
CA GLY A 98 -5.90 -2.07 12.28
C GLY A 98 -5.14 -1.09 11.36
N VAL A 99 -4.83 -1.46 10.13
CA VAL A 99 -4.24 -0.51 9.14
C VAL A 99 -5.36 0.26 8.44
N ALA A 100 -5.40 1.58 8.66
CA ALA A 100 -6.27 2.49 7.93
C ALA A 100 -5.89 2.46 6.44
N LEU A 101 -6.86 2.26 5.55
CA LEU A 101 -6.70 2.62 4.15
C LEU A 101 -6.97 4.13 4.09
N VAL A 102 -5.89 4.91 4.07
CA VAL A 102 -5.94 6.37 3.95
C VAL A 102 -5.97 6.70 2.46
N ASP A 103 -7.11 7.21 1.97
CA ASP A 103 -7.15 7.84 0.67
C ASP A 103 -6.65 9.27 0.81
N THR A 104 -5.36 9.46 0.56
CA THR A 104 -4.66 10.73 0.80
C THR A 104 -5.14 11.84 -0.14
N GLU A 105 -5.82 11.52 -1.24
CA GLU A 105 -6.38 12.51 -2.16
C GLU A 105 -7.75 13.04 -1.69
N GLY A 106 -8.50 12.27 -0.90
CA GLY A 106 -9.87 12.59 -0.48
C GLY A 106 -10.04 13.14 0.94
N GLY A 107 -8.99 13.14 1.77
CA GLY A 107 -9.11 13.49 3.20
C GLY A 107 -9.97 12.49 3.99
N THR A 108 -10.05 11.25 3.50
CA THR A 108 -10.91 10.20 4.04
C THR A 108 -10.07 9.06 4.59
N ALA A 109 -10.30 8.73 5.87
CA ALA A 109 -9.70 7.57 6.53
C ALA A 109 -10.73 6.45 6.67
N THR A 110 -10.47 5.29 6.07
CA THR A 110 -11.34 4.12 6.18
C THR A 110 -10.72 3.03 7.04
N PHE A 111 -11.44 2.58 8.07
CA PHE A 111 -11.08 1.52 8.99
C PHE A 111 -12.03 0.34 8.85
N ARG A 112 -11.51 -0.87 9.05
CA ARG A 112 -12.32 -2.10 9.04
C ARG A 112 -12.70 -2.49 10.47
N ARG A 113 -13.85 -3.14 10.61
CA ARG A 113 -14.27 -3.70 11.91
C ARG A 113 -13.28 -4.78 12.33
N GLY A 114 -12.82 -4.72 13.59
CA GLY A 114 -11.94 -5.72 14.17
C GLY A 114 -12.69 -7.02 14.49
N MET A 115 -11.94 -8.09 14.77
CA MET A 115 -12.53 -9.39 15.14
C MET A 115 -13.36 -9.34 16.43
N GLY A 116 -13.05 -8.39 17.34
CA GLY A 116 -13.79 -8.17 18.58
C GLY A 116 -15.15 -7.47 18.43
N GLY A 117 -15.58 -7.14 17.21
CA GLY A 117 -16.89 -6.52 16.94
C GLY A 117 -16.91 -4.99 17.06
N HIS A 118 -15.83 -4.39 17.57
CA HIS A 118 -15.61 -2.95 17.63
C HIS A 118 -14.70 -2.46 16.50
N PHE A 119 -14.68 -1.15 16.26
CA PHE A 119 -13.75 -0.52 15.33
C PHE A 119 -12.49 -0.10 16.07
N GLU A 120 -11.38 -0.77 15.76
CA GLU A 120 -10.06 -0.43 16.29
C GLU A 120 -9.35 0.52 15.32
N VAL A 121 -8.80 1.61 15.86
CA VAL A 121 -8.10 2.64 15.11
C VAL A 121 -6.75 2.89 15.77
N ASN A 122 -5.70 3.01 14.97
CA ASN A 122 -4.40 3.44 15.47
C ASN A 122 -4.34 4.97 15.43
N ALA A 123 -4.22 5.60 16.59
CA ALA A 123 -4.08 7.04 16.74
C ALA A 123 -2.66 7.39 17.16
N THR A 124 -2.04 8.37 16.52
CA THR A 124 -0.74 8.89 16.94
C THR A 124 -0.96 10.07 17.88
N ILE A 125 -0.68 9.88 19.17
CA ILE A 125 -0.86 10.87 20.23
C ILE A 125 0.52 11.35 20.66
N ASN A 126 0.77 12.67 20.55
CA ASN A 126 2.07 13.27 20.86
C ASN A 126 3.28 12.54 20.22
N GLY A 127 3.08 11.92 19.06
CA GLY A 127 4.10 11.13 18.35
C GLY A 127 4.15 9.63 18.70
N HIS A 128 3.39 9.15 19.68
CA HIS A 128 3.29 7.73 20.03
C HIS A 128 2.03 7.09 19.43
N THR A 129 2.18 5.94 18.77
CA THR A 129 1.05 5.20 18.20
C THR A 129 0.33 4.42 19.30
N THR A 130 -0.92 4.81 19.55
CA THR A 130 -1.80 4.23 20.56
C THR A 130 -2.98 3.53 19.87
N PRO A 131 -3.21 2.23 20.11
CA PRO A 131 -4.42 1.56 19.65
C PRO A 131 -5.62 2.07 20.45
N MET A 132 -6.70 2.44 19.75
CA MET A 132 -7.90 2.99 20.35
C MET A 132 -9.15 2.34 19.76
N VAL A 133 -10.23 2.31 20.53
CA VAL A 133 -11.54 1.88 20.06
C VAL A 133 -12.37 3.12 19.71
N PHE A 134 -12.96 3.14 18.51
CA PHE A 134 -13.95 4.15 18.16
C PHE A 134 -15.21 3.96 19.01
N ASP A 135 -15.57 4.99 19.76
CA ASP A 135 -16.70 4.94 20.71
C ASP A 135 -17.51 6.25 20.69
N THR A 136 -18.69 6.21 20.08
CA THR A 136 -19.64 7.34 20.07
C THR A 136 -20.33 7.56 21.42
N GLY A 137 -20.26 6.59 22.34
CA GLY A 137 -20.77 6.70 23.71
C GLY A 137 -19.82 7.45 24.63
N ALA A 138 -18.54 7.57 24.27
CA ALA A 138 -17.56 8.34 25.02
C ALA A 138 -17.66 9.84 24.68
N SER A 139 -17.98 10.67 25.66
CA SER A 139 -18.10 12.13 25.49
C SER A 139 -16.77 12.83 25.18
N ALA A 140 -15.64 12.14 25.36
CA ALA A 140 -14.32 12.65 25.07
C ALA A 140 -13.37 11.50 24.71
N VAL A 141 -12.22 11.85 24.15
CA VAL A 141 -11.06 10.94 24.07
C VAL A 141 -10.65 10.53 25.48
N VAL A 142 -10.57 9.23 25.74
CA VAL A 142 -10.17 8.67 27.04
C VAL A 142 -8.97 7.75 26.86
N LEU A 143 -7.91 7.97 27.62
CA LEU A 143 -6.70 7.17 27.61
C LEU A 143 -6.62 6.28 28.85
N THR A 144 -6.05 5.10 28.69
CA THR A 144 -5.57 4.32 29.83
C THR A 144 -4.35 5.03 30.45
N VAL A 145 -4.06 4.76 31.73
CA VAL A 145 -2.86 5.31 32.39
C VAL A 145 -1.59 4.92 31.62
N ARG A 146 -1.52 3.67 31.15
CA ARG A 146 -0.38 3.15 30.39
C ARG A 146 -0.19 3.91 29.08
N ASP A 147 -1.26 4.04 28.29
CA ASP A 147 -1.16 4.72 26.99
C ASP A 147 -0.85 6.22 27.15
N ALA A 148 -1.37 6.85 28.21
CA ALA A 148 -1.01 8.23 28.55
C ALA A 148 0.47 8.38 28.88
N GLN A 149 1.05 7.46 29.67
CA GLN A 149 2.48 7.45 29.97
C GLN A 149 3.33 7.26 28.71
N GLU A 150 2.95 6.31 27.84
CA GLU A 150 3.67 6.07 26.58
C GLU A 150 3.57 7.27 25.62
N ALA A 151 2.46 8.02 25.66
CA ALA A 151 2.29 9.28 24.94
C ALA A 151 2.98 10.50 25.61
N GLY A 152 3.82 10.27 26.62
CA GLY A 152 4.61 11.30 27.28
C GLY A 152 3.84 12.20 28.26
N ILE A 153 2.64 11.81 28.66
CA ILE A 153 1.85 12.53 29.67
C ILE A 153 2.34 12.14 31.06
N ASP A 154 2.71 13.13 31.87
CA ASP A 154 3.08 12.92 33.28
C ASP A 154 1.83 12.49 34.08
N THR A 155 1.67 11.18 34.26
CA THR A 155 0.52 10.61 34.97
C THR A 155 0.63 10.67 36.49
N ASP A 156 1.83 10.83 37.02
CA ASP A 156 2.09 10.74 38.47
C ASP A 156 1.56 11.98 39.20
N ASN A 157 1.53 13.12 38.50
CA ASN A 157 1.01 14.39 39.00
C ASN A 157 -0.42 14.68 38.56
N LEU A 158 -1.12 13.72 37.95
CA LEU A 158 -2.50 13.91 37.51
C LEU A 158 -3.49 13.91 38.68
N ARG A 159 -4.41 14.87 38.64
CA ARG A 159 -5.54 14.94 39.57
C ARG A 159 -6.77 14.25 39.00
N TYR A 160 -7.06 13.06 39.50
CA TYR A 160 -8.25 12.28 39.15
C TYR A 160 -9.50 12.82 39.88
N SER A 161 -10.03 13.95 39.43
CA SER A 161 -11.16 14.65 40.06
C SER A 161 -12.44 14.67 39.23
N VAL A 162 -12.43 14.11 38.02
CA VAL A 162 -13.60 14.10 37.13
C VAL A 162 -14.32 12.77 37.26
N PRO A 163 -15.56 12.73 37.76
CA PRO A 163 -16.33 11.49 37.79
C PRO A 163 -16.66 11.05 36.36
N VAL A 164 -16.45 9.77 36.06
CA VAL A 164 -16.78 9.16 34.77
C VAL A 164 -17.64 7.93 34.97
N SER A 165 -18.56 7.70 34.04
CA SER A 165 -19.37 6.48 34.00
C SER A 165 -18.85 5.62 32.86
N THR A 166 -18.42 4.41 33.17
CA THR A 166 -17.92 3.43 32.21
C THR A 166 -18.78 2.17 32.26
N ALA A 167 -18.57 1.26 31.32
CA ALA A 167 -19.22 -0.06 31.34
C ALA A 167 -18.91 -0.85 32.63
N ASN A 168 -17.74 -0.60 33.23
CA ASN A 168 -17.30 -1.25 34.48
C ASN A 168 -17.81 -0.55 35.75
N GLY A 169 -18.63 0.50 35.61
CA GLY A 169 -19.19 1.29 36.70
C GLY A 169 -18.64 2.71 36.78
N GLN A 170 -18.76 3.32 37.96
CA GLN A 170 -18.28 4.68 38.20
C GLN A 170 -16.77 4.67 38.48
N GLY A 171 -16.06 5.61 37.87
CA GLY A 171 -14.63 5.80 38.04
C GLY A 171 -14.26 7.28 38.13
N MET A 172 -12.97 7.55 38.25
CA MET A 172 -12.42 8.90 38.27
C MET A 172 -11.44 9.06 37.12
N ALA A 173 -11.44 10.22 36.50
CA ALA A 173 -10.52 10.57 35.43
C ALA A 173 -9.82 11.90 35.71
N ALA A 174 -8.63 12.04 35.14
CA ALA A 174 -7.89 13.29 35.13
C ALA A 174 -8.03 13.96 33.76
N ARG A 175 -8.37 15.24 33.74
CA ARG A 175 -8.43 16.01 32.48
C ARG A 175 -7.01 16.32 32.02
N VAL A 176 -6.73 16.05 30.74
CA VAL A 176 -5.47 16.37 30.07
C VAL A 176 -5.74 17.06 28.74
N ARG A 177 -4.70 17.67 28.17
CA ARG A 177 -4.73 18.22 26.81
C ARG A 177 -3.70 17.48 25.97
N LEU A 178 -4.12 16.92 24.86
CA LEU A 178 -3.22 16.31 23.88
C LEU A 178 -2.64 17.43 23.02
N GLU A 179 -1.31 17.44 22.84
CA GLU A 179 -0.66 18.43 21.97
C GLU A 179 -1.07 18.19 20.52
N SER A 180 -1.02 16.92 20.11
CA SER A 180 -1.51 16.46 18.82
C SER A 180 -2.11 15.05 18.93
N ILE A 181 -3.17 14.82 18.16
CA ILE A 181 -3.72 13.50 17.89
C ILE A 181 -3.93 13.39 16.38
N GLU A 182 -3.45 12.30 15.78
CA GLU A 182 -3.61 12.01 14.37
C GLU A 182 -4.26 10.63 14.19
N VAL A 183 -5.32 10.56 13.39
CA VAL A 183 -6.04 9.31 13.11
C VAL A 183 -6.20 9.18 11.60
N GLY A 184 -5.54 8.20 10.99
CA GLY A 184 -5.63 7.96 9.55
C GLY A 184 -5.27 9.16 8.68
N GLY A 185 -4.26 9.95 9.06
CA GLY A 185 -3.84 11.17 8.36
C GLY A 185 -4.61 12.44 8.76
N ILE A 186 -5.69 12.33 9.54
CA ILE A 186 -6.43 13.49 10.05
C ILE A 186 -5.79 13.96 11.35
N SER A 187 -5.12 15.12 11.31
CA SER A 187 -4.42 15.68 12.46
C SER A 187 -5.26 16.76 13.16
N ARG A 188 -5.31 16.68 14.49
CA ARG A 188 -5.89 17.70 15.37
C ARG A 188 -4.92 18.04 16.48
N ARG A 189 -4.95 19.30 16.92
CA ARG A 189 -4.11 19.81 18.00
C ARG A 189 -4.95 20.29 19.16
N ASN A 190 -4.36 20.29 20.35
CA ASN A 190 -4.98 20.83 21.57
C ASN A 190 -6.32 20.17 21.93
N ILE A 191 -6.47 18.88 21.66
CA ILE A 191 -7.70 18.12 21.95
C ILE A 191 -7.81 17.87 23.45
N THR A 192 -9.00 18.08 24.00
CA THR A 192 -9.29 17.72 25.40
C THR A 192 -9.48 16.22 25.48
N ALA A 193 -8.72 15.58 26.37
CA ALA A 193 -8.81 14.17 26.66
C ALA A 193 -8.83 13.93 28.16
N PHE A 194 -9.09 12.69 28.55
CA PHE A 194 -9.13 12.26 29.94
C PHE A 194 -8.27 11.02 30.13
N VAL A 195 -7.57 10.92 31.24
CA VAL A 195 -6.88 9.70 31.65
C VAL A 195 -7.74 9.03 32.72
N ALA A 196 -8.26 7.85 32.42
CA ALA A 196 -9.03 7.06 33.38
C ALA A 196 -8.11 6.48 34.47
N ASN A 197 -8.60 6.36 35.71
CA ASN A 197 -7.84 5.69 36.76
C ASN A 197 -7.55 4.22 36.39
N ALA A 198 -6.47 3.68 36.96
CA ALA A 198 -6.07 2.30 36.70
C ALA A 198 -7.23 1.31 36.97
N GLY A 199 -7.51 0.44 36.00
CA GLY A 199 -8.55 -0.58 36.07
C GLY A 199 -9.97 -0.12 35.69
N ALA A 200 -10.21 1.18 35.45
CA ALA A 200 -11.52 1.65 34.99
C ALA A 200 -11.75 1.45 33.49
N LEU A 201 -10.67 1.34 32.71
CA LEU A 201 -10.71 1.23 31.26
C LEU A 201 -9.68 0.21 30.78
N GLU A 202 -10.09 -0.73 29.93
CA GLU A 202 -9.20 -1.76 29.37
C GLU A 202 -8.40 -1.25 28.15
N GLN A 203 -9.05 -0.45 27.29
CA GLN A 203 -8.46 0.10 26.06
C GLN A 203 -8.82 1.57 25.90
N SER A 204 -7.92 2.36 25.34
CA SER A 204 -8.17 3.78 25.06
C SER A 204 -9.33 3.96 24.06
N LEU A 205 -10.12 5.02 24.25
CA LEU A 205 -11.35 5.30 23.50
C LEU A 205 -11.21 6.59 22.68
N LEU A 206 -11.51 6.51 21.38
CA LEU A 206 -11.64 7.67 20.50
C LEU A 206 -13.09 8.18 20.56
N GLY A 207 -13.32 9.16 21.43
CA GLY A 207 -14.64 9.72 21.69
C GLY A 207 -14.92 11.08 21.05
N MET A 208 -16.02 11.70 21.48
CA MET A 208 -16.63 12.85 20.81
C MET A 208 -15.75 14.10 20.71
N THR A 209 -14.82 14.35 21.66
CA THR A 209 -13.91 15.51 21.55
C THR A 209 -12.99 15.47 20.33
N PHE A 210 -12.78 14.29 19.73
CA PHE A 210 -12.16 14.17 18.41
C PHE A 210 -13.22 14.08 17.30
N LEU A 211 -14.25 13.24 17.47
CA LEU A 211 -15.24 12.98 16.42
C LEU A 211 -16.03 14.23 15.99
N GLU A 212 -16.30 15.16 16.90
CA GLU A 212 -16.98 16.43 16.60
C GLU A 212 -16.11 17.40 15.79
N THR A 213 -14.81 17.13 15.69
CA THR A 213 -13.89 17.94 14.88
C THR A 213 -13.86 17.51 13.41
N LEU A 214 -14.47 16.37 13.08
CA LEU A 214 -14.55 15.84 11.72
C LEU A 214 -15.71 16.51 10.98
N SER A 215 -15.55 16.75 9.68
CA SER A 215 -16.67 17.19 8.84
C SER A 215 -17.78 16.13 8.76
N ARG A 216 -17.39 14.85 8.74
CA ARG A 216 -18.33 13.71 8.76
C ARG A 216 -17.66 12.45 9.28
N TYR A 217 -18.42 11.61 9.97
CA TYR A 217 -18.06 10.20 10.18
C TYR A 217 -19.25 9.31 9.79
N SER A 218 -18.97 8.12 9.26
CA SER A 218 -19.98 7.14 8.86
C SER A 218 -19.60 5.75 9.37
N VAL A 219 -20.55 5.06 9.96
CA VAL A 219 -20.37 3.72 10.51
C VAL A 219 -21.29 2.76 9.77
N THR A 220 -20.71 1.75 9.15
CA THR A 220 -21.43 0.66 8.46
C THR A 220 -21.20 -0.67 9.17
N GLN A 221 -21.73 -1.77 8.62
CA GLN A 221 -21.50 -3.10 9.20
C GLN A 221 -20.02 -3.45 9.27
N ASN A 222 -19.21 -3.11 8.26
CA ASN A 222 -17.81 -3.58 8.20
C ASN A 222 -16.78 -2.46 8.07
N ALA A 223 -17.21 -1.21 7.89
CA ALA A 223 -16.33 -0.07 7.69
C ALA A 223 -16.73 1.13 8.54
N LEU A 224 -15.71 1.82 9.04
CA LEU A 224 -15.77 3.15 9.65
C LEU A 224 -15.05 4.11 8.69
N GLU A 225 -15.72 5.19 8.32
CA GLU A 225 -15.20 6.24 7.46
C GLU A 225 -15.14 7.55 8.25
N LEU A 226 -13.96 8.17 8.31
CA LEU A 226 -13.73 9.48 8.90
C LEU A 226 -13.35 10.47 7.80
N VAL A 227 -13.96 11.65 7.78
CA VAL A 227 -13.73 12.69 6.77
C VAL A 227 -13.33 13.98 7.49
N ASP A 228 -12.21 14.57 7.05
CA ASP A 228 -11.69 15.84 7.55
C ASP A 228 -12.66 17.01 7.28
#